data_AF-A0A1S3HVR1-F1
#
_entry.id   AF-A0A1S3HVR1-F1
#
_cell.length_a   1.000
_cell.length_b   1.000
_cell.length_c   1.000
_cell.angle_alpha   90.00
_cell.angle_beta   90.00
_cell.angle_gamma   90.00
#
_symmetry.space_group_name_H-M   'P 1'
#
loop_
_entity.id
_entity.type
_entity.pdbx_description
1 polymer ?
#
loop_
_entity_poly.entity_id
_entity_poly.type
_entity_poly.pdbx_seq_one_letter_code
_entity_poly.pdbx_strand_id
1 'polypeptide(L)'
;MPVEYWAKFDHMEMTILQAVEALYALVDESDPDFGLPNAIHAFQTAERIRHAHPDLDWFCFVVGDTFPVGRAFSDKIVFGRDSFENNPDINNPLYNTKLGMYAENCGLDKVLMSWGHDEYMYRVLLNHEKCSLPQEALYMVRFHSFYPWHTGKDYNYLCNEQDMKMTPWITEFNKFDLYSKSEVIPDIESLIPYLIFVLQHMN
;
A
#
# COMPACT_ATOMS: atom_id res chain seq x y z
N MET A 1 9.99 13.44 -2.51
CA MET A 1 9.14 14.16 -3.49
C MET A 1 7.78 14.40 -2.85
N PRO A 2 7.15 15.58 -2.99
CA PRO A 2 5.90 15.89 -2.29
C PRO A 2 4.71 15.09 -2.86
N VAL A 3 3.74 14.72 -2.02
CA VAL A 3 2.49 14.03 -2.42
C VAL A 3 1.75 14.82 -3.51
N GLU A 4 1.83 16.14 -3.44
CA GLU A 4 1.23 17.11 -4.37
C GLU A 4 1.77 16.99 -5.80
N TYR A 5 2.96 16.40 -5.97
CA TYR A 5 3.50 16.14 -7.30
C TYR A 5 2.69 15.05 -8.01
N TRP A 6 2.43 13.93 -7.33
CA TRP A 6 1.72 12.79 -7.89
C TRP A 6 0.20 12.94 -7.88
N ALA A 7 -0.33 13.69 -6.91
CA ALA A 7 -1.78 13.89 -6.74
C ALA A 7 -2.44 14.80 -7.80
N LYS A 8 -1.68 15.27 -8.80
CA LYS A 8 -2.21 16.01 -9.96
C LYS A 8 -2.77 15.11 -11.05
N PHE A 9 -2.33 13.84 -11.08
CA PHE A 9 -2.73 12.85 -12.09
C PHE A 9 -2.54 13.35 -13.54
N ASP A 10 -1.51 14.17 -13.78
CA ASP A 10 -1.16 14.77 -15.07
C ASP A 10 0.08 14.14 -15.72
N HIS A 11 0.56 13.01 -15.16
CA HIS A 11 1.76 12.32 -15.60
C HIS A 11 1.54 11.41 -16.81
N MET A 12 0.35 10.82 -16.95
CA MET A 12 -0.02 9.95 -18.07
C MET A 12 -1.55 9.76 -18.15
N GLU A 13 -2.08 9.53 -19.35
CA GLU A 13 -3.46 9.10 -19.59
C GLU A 13 -3.45 7.68 -20.16
N MET A 14 -4.14 6.75 -19.51
CA MET A 14 -4.21 5.35 -19.93
C MET A 14 -5.54 4.70 -19.50
N THR A 15 -5.96 3.69 -20.26
CA THR A 15 -7.01 2.76 -19.83
C THR A 15 -6.47 1.81 -18.76
N ILE A 16 -7.37 1.16 -18.00
CA ILE A 16 -6.97 0.14 -17.01
C ILE A 16 -6.16 -0.98 -17.67
N LEU A 17 -6.53 -1.41 -18.89
CA LEU A 17 -5.79 -2.45 -19.61
C LEU A 17 -4.37 -1.99 -19.97
N GLN A 18 -4.21 -0.75 -20.46
CA GLN A 18 -2.89 -0.20 -20.74
C GLN A 18 -2.04 -0.06 -19.47
N ALA A 19 -2.65 0.24 -18.32
CA ALA A 19 -1.96 0.23 -17.03
C ALA A 19 -1.48 -1.19 -16.67
N VAL A 20 -2.34 -2.19 -16.79
CA VAL A 20 -1.99 -3.61 -16.57
C VAL A 20 -0.89 -4.08 -17.54
N GLU A 21 -0.97 -3.67 -18.80
CA GLU A 21 0.06 -3.98 -19.80
C GLU A 21 1.39 -3.32 -19.49
N ALA A 22 1.39 -2.07 -19.00
CA ALA A 22 2.59 -1.38 -18.56
C ALA A 22 3.25 -2.10 -17.36
N LEU A 23 2.45 -2.75 -16.51
CA LEU A 23 2.96 -3.58 -15.42
C LEU A 23 3.64 -4.86 -15.90
N TYR A 24 3.41 -5.36 -17.13
CA TYR A 24 4.20 -6.49 -17.65
C TYR A 24 5.69 -6.18 -17.78
N ALA A 25 6.04 -4.90 -17.96
CA ALA A 25 7.43 -4.45 -17.99
C ALA A 25 8.00 -4.15 -16.59
N LEU A 26 7.16 -4.19 -15.55
CA LEU A 26 7.53 -3.94 -14.16
C LEU A 26 7.61 -5.27 -13.41
N VAL A 27 8.82 -5.66 -13.04
CA VAL A 27 9.00 -6.72 -12.05
C VAL A 27 8.81 -6.08 -10.68
N ASP A 28 7.83 -6.56 -9.91
CA ASP A 28 7.77 -6.22 -8.50
C ASP A 28 8.95 -6.88 -7.79
N GLU A 29 10.01 -6.10 -7.60
CA GLU A 29 11.21 -6.57 -6.93
C GLU A 29 10.98 -6.83 -5.43
N SER A 30 9.78 -6.51 -4.89
CA SER A 30 9.26 -6.75 -3.53
C SER A 30 8.33 -7.93 -3.37
N ASP A 31 8.35 -8.83 -4.36
CA ASP A 31 7.77 -10.14 -4.24
C ASP A 31 8.79 -11.31 -4.43
N PRO A 32 9.08 -12.15 -3.42
CA PRO A 32 9.90 -13.34 -3.61
C PRO A 32 9.08 -14.61 -3.38
N ASP A 33 8.67 -15.30 -4.43
CA ASP A 33 8.28 -16.70 -4.26
C ASP A 33 9.54 -17.56 -3.99
N PHE A 34 10.00 -17.53 -2.72
CA PHE A 34 10.93 -18.47 -2.08
C PHE A 34 10.74 -18.42 -0.55
N GLY A 35 9.64 -19.00 -0.03
CA GLY A 35 9.53 -19.54 1.34
C GLY A 35 9.96 -18.70 2.56
N LEU A 36 10.17 -17.38 2.41
CA LEU A 36 10.55 -16.45 3.48
C LEU A 36 9.37 -15.50 3.78
N PRO A 37 9.26 -14.96 5.02
CA PRO A 37 8.22 -13.97 5.34
C PRO A 37 8.34 -12.71 4.46
N ASN A 38 7.24 -12.24 3.84
CA ASN A 38 7.17 -11.07 2.93
C ASN A 38 7.89 -9.81 3.45
N ALA A 39 7.79 -9.61 4.76
CA ALA A 39 8.52 -8.63 5.53
C ALA A 39 10.03 -8.55 5.20
N ILE A 40 10.72 -9.69 5.16
CA ILE A 40 12.18 -9.73 4.91
C ILE A 40 12.53 -9.20 3.52
N HIS A 41 11.58 -9.28 2.61
CA HIS A 41 11.85 -9.02 1.21
C HIS A 41 11.45 -7.64 0.73
N ALA A 42 10.41 -7.02 1.28
CA ALA A 42 10.19 -5.58 1.11
C ALA A 42 11.51 -4.78 1.35
N PHE A 43 12.36 -5.26 2.25
CA PHE A 43 13.69 -4.69 2.50
C PHE A 43 14.80 -5.22 1.60
N GLN A 44 14.75 -6.47 1.08
CA GLN A 44 15.65 -6.90 0.01
C GLN A 44 15.45 -6.04 -1.25
N THR A 45 14.21 -5.65 -1.51
CA THR A 45 13.83 -4.73 -2.59
C THR A 45 14.28 -3.33 -2.30
N ALA A 46 13.95 -2.80 -1.12
CA ALA A 46 14.41 -1.48 -0.72
C ALA A 46 15.95 -1.39 -0.78
N GLU A 47 16.67 -2.44 -0.37
CA GLU A 47 18.13 -2.49 -0.48
C GLU A 47 18.61 -2.62 -1.94
N ARG A 48 17.98 -3.45 -2.78
CA ARG A 48 18.32 -3.55 -4.22
C ARG A 48 18.09 -2.23 -4.94
N ILE A 49 16.96 -1.59 -4.70
CA ILE A 49 16.62 -0.26 -5.23
C ILE A 49 17.59 0.79 -4.71
N ARG A 50 17.91 0.81 -3.40
CA ARG A 50 18.91 1.73 -2.82
C ARG A 50 20.29 1.55 -3.44
N HIS A 51 20.67 0.32 -3.79
CA HIS A 51 21.93 0.01 -4.45
C HIS A 51 21.93 0.36 -5.95
N ALA A 52 20.83 0.12 -6.67
CA ALA A 52 20.72 0.35 -8.11
C ALA A 52 20.44 1.82 -8.45
N HIS A 53 19.69 2.52 -7.59
CA HIS A 53 19.22 3.89 -7.75
C HIS A 53 19.44 4.70 -6.46
N PRO A 54 20.71 4.93 -6.05
CA PRO A 54 21.05 5.62 -4.79
C PRO A 54 20.66 7.11 -4.77
N ASP A 55 20.21 7.65 -5.91
CA ASP A 55 19.70 9.02 -6.07
C ASP A 55 18.17 9.10 -5.94
N LEU A 56 17.47 7.96 -5.88
CA LEU A 56 16.01 7.85 -5.86
C LEU A 56 15.50 7.21 -4.55
N ASP A 57 15.82 7.81 -3.41
CA ASP A 57 15.43 7.33 -2.06
C ASP A 57 13.94 6.99 -1.91
N TRP A 58 13.07 7.63 -2.70
CA TRP A 58 11.62 7.41 -2.68
C TRP A 58 11.19 6.09 -3.33
N PHE A 59 12.01 5.52 -4.21
CA PHE A 59 11.64 4.37 -5.03
C PHE A 59 11.48 3.10 -4.16
N CYS A 60 12.20 3.06 -3.03
CA CYS A 60 12.05 2.02 -2.00
C CYS A 60 10.67 2.02 -1.31
N PHE A 61 9.86 3.08 -1.42
CA PHE A 61 8.55 3.23 -0.76
C PHE A 61 7.36 3.05 -1.69
N VAL A 62 7.58 2.85 -3.00
CA VAL A 62 6.49 2.60 -3.96
C VAL A 62 5.81 1.26 -3.66
N VAL A 63 6.56 0.31 -3.10
CA VAL A 63 6.17 -1.05 -2.77
C VAL A 63 6.43 -1.36 -1.28
N GLY A 64 5.83 -2.43 -0.75
CA GLY A 64 6.05 -2.91 0.62
C GLY A 64 5.06 -2.42 1.68
N ASP A 65 5.21 -2.94 2.90
CA ASP A 65 4.32 -2.68 4.03
C ASP A 65 4.20 -1.18 4.37
N THR A 66 2.98 -0.69 4.54
CA THR A 66 2.71 0.71 4.90
C THR A 66 2.54 0.89 6.40
N PHE A 67 2.84 2.11 6.88
CA PHE A 67 2.69 2.48 8.28
C PHE A 67 2.32 3.97 8.44
N PRO A 68 1.67 4.36 9.55
CA PRO A 68 1.41 5.77 9.87
C PRO A 68 2.70 6.55 10.11
N VAL A 69 2.90 7.66 9.38
CA VAL A 69 3.97 8.64 9.66
C VAL A 69 3.49 9.69 10.67
N GLY A 70 4.38 10.55 11.17
CA GLY A 70 3.99 11.61 12.12
C GLY A 70 3.59 11.12 13.52
N ARG A 71 3.91 9.85 13.82
CA ARG A 71 3.90 9.23 15.15
C ARG A 71 5.17 8.37 15.27
N ALA A 72 5.50 7.84 16.44
CA ALA A 72 6.71 7.03 16.56
C ALA A 72 6.59 5.76 15.68
N PHE A 73 7.64 4.96 15.57
CA PHE A 73 7.55 3.69 14.84
C PHE A 73 7.04 2.59 15.76
N SER A 74 6.32 1.61 15.21
CA SER A 74 5.89 0.43 15.94
C SER A 74 6.88 -0.70 15.74
N ASP A 75 7.08 -1.53 16.77
CA ASP A 75 7.86 -2.76 16.67
C ASP A 75 7.17 -3.84 15.81
N LYS A 76 5.90 -3.63 15.45
CA LYS A 76 5.15 -4.45 14.49
C LYS A 76 5.38 -4.05 13.04
N ILE A 77 6.02 -2.90 12.80
CA ILE A 77 6.57 -2.60 11.48
C ILE A 77 7.71 -3.59 11.26
N VAL A 78 7.84 -4.05 10.03
CA VAL A 78 8.89 -4.95 9.61
C VAL A 78 10.29 -4.34 9.87
N PHE A 79 11.22 -5.14 10.43
CA PHE A 79 12.50 -4.74 11.04
C PHE A 79 12.41 -3.77 12.23
N GLY A 80 11.20 -3.50 12.71
CA GLY A 80 10.93 -2.76 13.93
C GLY A 80 11.47 -1.34 13.92
N ARG A 81 11.47 -0.74 15.11
CA ARG A 81 11.90 0.65 15.32
C ARG A 81 13.35 0.92 14.92
N ASP A 82 14.23 -0.07 15.06
CA ASP A 82 15.68 0.10 14.84
C ASP A 82 16.00 0.42 13.38
N SER A 83 15.19 -0.06 12.43
CA SER A 83 15.32 0.28 11.00
C SER A 83 15.11 1.77 10.69
N PHE A 84 14.55 2.54 11.63
CA PHE A 84 14.25 3.96 11.50
C PHE A 84 15.24 4.87 12.26
N GLU A 85 16.38 4.36 12.72
CA GLU A 85 17.36 5.14 13.50
C GLU A 85 17.80 6.45 12.82
N ASN A 86 17.86 6.44 11.48
CA ASN A 86 18.28 7.58 10.67
C ASN A 86 17.09 8.43 10.18
N ASN A 87 15.86 8.06 10.53
CA ASN A 87 14.68 8.85 10.19
C ASN A 87 14.62 10.09 11.10
N PRO A 88 14.57 11.32 10.56
CA PRO A 88 14.58 12.54 11.36
C PRO A 88 13.39 12.64 12.33
N ASP A 89 12.27 11.98 12.04
CA ASP A 89 11.07 12.02 12.88
C ASP A 89 11.24 11.25 14.20
N ILE A 90 12.21 10.33 14.30
CA ILE A 90 12.43 9.54 15.53
C ILE A 90 12.81 10.42 16.73
N ASN A 91 13.45 11.56 16.46
CA ASN A 91 13.90 12.52 17.46
C ASN A 91 12.97 13.74 17.54
N ASN A 92 11.94 13.84 16.69
CA ASN A 92 11.03 14.96 16.69
C ASN A 92 9.99 14.80 17.81
N PRO A 93 9.90 15.72 18.79
CA PRO A 93 8.96 15.60 19.92
C PRO A 93 7.48 15.62 19.51
N LEU A 94 7.16 16.13 18.32
CA LEU A 94 5.79 16.11 17.79
C LEU A 94 5.40 14.72 17.27
N TYR A 95 6.37 13.93 16.83
CA TYR A 95 6.13 12.67 16.16
C TYR A 95 6.58 11.48 16.99
N ASN A 96 7.54 11.61 17.90
CA ASN A 96 8.11 10.46 18.61
C ASN A 96 7.24 9.88 19.76
N THR A 97 5.96 10.23 19.83
CA THR A 97 5.01 9.69 20.83
C THR A 97 4.08 8.63 20.22
N LYS A 98 3.26 7.98 21.05
CA LYS A 98 2.30 6.95 20.59
C LYS A 98 1.33 7.53 19.55
N LEU A 99 0.73 8.67 19.86
CA LEU A 99 -0.24 9.33 18.98
C LEU A 99 0.44 10.30 18.00
N GLY A 100 1.61 10.85 18.35
CA GLY A 100 2.28 11.85 17.53
C GLY A 100 1.37 13.03 17.25
N MET A 101 1.13 13.30 15.97
CA MET A 101 0.23 14.37 15.51
C MET A 101 -1.27 13.99 15.48
N TYR A 102 -1.63 12.76 15.83
CA TYR A 102 -3.00 12.25 15.73
C TYR A 102 -3.80 12.38 17.02
N ALA A 103 -5.12 12.41 16.87
CA ALA A 103 -6.05 12.16 17.97
C ALA A 103 -6.35 10.66 18.10
N GLU A 104 -6.66 10.20 19.30
CA GLU A 104 -7.11 8.82 19.51
C GLU A 104 -8.43 8.56 18.75
N ASN A 105 -8.52 7.39 18.11
CA ASN A 105 -9.63 6.94 17.27
C ASN A 105 -10.05 7.94 16.17
N CYS A 106 -9.09 8.69 15.61
CA CYS A 106 -9.37 9.71 14.59
C CYS A 106 -9.99 9.16 13.30
N GLY A 107 -9.75 7.88 13.02
CA GLY A 107 -10.06 7.22 11.75
C GLY A 107 -8.85 7.13 10.86
N LEU A 108 -8.64 5.98 10.21
CA LEU A 108 -7.53 5.78 9.27
C LEU A 108 -7.63 6.69 8.04
N ASP A 109 -8.83 7.19 7.71
CA ASP A 109 -9.03 8.19 6.66
C ASP A 109 -8.29 9.52 6.93
N LYS A 110 -8.00 9.82 8.20
CA LYS A 110 -7.27 11.02 8.66
C LYS A 110 -5.82 10.75 9.02
N VAL A 111 -5.39 9.49 8.92
CA VAL A 111 -4.01 9.10 9.19
C VAL A 111 -3.18 9.29 7.92
N LEU A 112 -2.03 9.95 8.06
CA LEU A 112 -1.07 10.04 6.98
C LEU A 112 -0.26 8.75 6.96
N MET A 113 -0.47 7.94 5.94
CA MET A 113 0.29 6.71 5.70
C MET A 113 1.60 7.04 4.98
N SER A 114 2.61 6.19 5.15
CA SER A 114 3.80 6.17 4.28
C SER A 114 3.37 6.14 2.82
N TRP A 115 3.91 7.05 2.01
CA TRP A 115 3.49 7.22 0.62
C TRP A 115 3.93 6.03 -0.24
N GLY A 116 3.00 5.42 -0.97
CA GLY A 116 3.24 4.26 -1.83
C GLY A 116 2.05 3.96 -2.74
N HIS A 117 2.03 2.78 -3.35
CA HIS A 117 1.01 2.37 -4.32
C HIS A 117 -0.43 2.37 -3.77
N ASP A 118 -0.65 1.98 -2.51
CA ASP A 118 -1.97 1.99 -1.86
C ASP A 118 -2.66 3.37 -1.95
N GLU A 119 -2.02 4.39 -1.38
CA GLU A 119 -2.58 5.75 -1.31
C GLU A 119 -2.63 6.39 -2.71
N TYR A 120 -1.64 6.11 -3.57
CA TYR A 120 -1.65 6.61 -4.94
C TYR A 120 -2.83 6.04 -5.73
N MET A 121 -3.00 4.71 -5.77
CA MET A 121 -4.05 4.05 -6.53
C MET A 121 -5.44 4.40 -5.99
N TYR A 122 -5.60 4.48 -4.67
CA TYR A 122 -6.84 4.97 -4.06
C TYR A 122 -7.22 6.35 -4.58
N ARG A 123 -6.26 7.30 -4.65
CA ARG A 123 -6.54 8.65 -5.15
C ARG A 123 -6.77 8.69 -6.65
N VAL A 124 -6.09 7.86 -7.45
CA VAL A 124 -6.37 7.70 -8.88
C VAL A 124 -7.82 7.26 -9.10
N LEU A 125 -8.28 6.26 -8.34
CA LEU A 125 -9.66 5.77 -8.40
C LEU A 125 -10.67 6.86 -8.03
N LEU A 126 -10.41 7.64 -6.96
CA LEU A 126 -11.27 8.75 -6.57
C LEU A 126 -11.30 9.90 -7.58
N ASN A 127 -10.21 10.13 -8.30
CA ASN A 127 -10.12 11.16 -9.33
C ASN A 127 -10.84 10.76 -10.63
N HIS A 128 -11.18 9.47 -10.79
CA HIS A 128 -11.86 8.99 -11.97
C HIS A 128 -13.38 9.13 -11.83
N GLU A 129 -13.99 10.05 -12.60
CA GLU A 129 -15.42 10.43 -12.48
C GLU A 129 -16.41 9.25 -12.52
N LYS A 130 -16.06 8.16 -13.22
CA LYS A 130 -16.91 6.96 -13.36
C LYS A 130 -16.56 5.83 -12.39
N CYS A 131 -15.69 6.05 -11.41
CA CYS A 131 -15.39 5.02 -10.43
C CYS A 131 -16.63 4.71 -9.59
N SER A 132 -17.20 3.53 -9.82
CA SER A 132 -18.42 3.02 -9.17
C SER A 132 -18.11 1.93 -8.13
N LEU A 133 -16.83 1.74 -7.80
CA LEU A 133 -16.39 0.74 -6.84
C LEU A 133 -17.04 0.96 -5.46
N PRO A 134 -17.48 -0.10 -4.78
CA PRO A 134 -18.01 0.00 -3.44
C PRO A 134 -16.93 0.47 -2.46
N GLN A 135 -17.35 1.04 -1.33
CA GLN A 135 -16.44 1.62 -0.35
C GLN A 135 -15.45 0.58 0.18
N GLU A 136 -15.88 -0.67 0.33
CA GLU A 136 -15.06 -1.81 0.73
C GLU A 136 -13.90 -2.04 -0.23
N ALA A 137 -14.14 -1.97 -1.55
CA ALA A 137 -13.09 -2.15 -2.56
C ALA A 137 -12.05 -1.03 -2.49
N LEU A 138 -12.50 0.22 -2.40
CA LEU A 138 -11.61 1.38 -2.24
C LEU A 138 -10.80 1.30 -0.95
N TYR A 139 -11.42 0.82 0.13
CA TYR A 139 -10.76 0.66 1.43
C TYR A 139 -9.69 -0.45 1.40
N MET A 140 -9.99 -1.58 0.74
CA MET A 140 -8.99 -2.64 0.53
C MET A 140 -7.81 -2.12 -0.28
N VAL A 141 -8.03 -1.45 -1.42
CA VAL A 141 -6.95 -0.85 -2.22
C VAL A 141 -6.07 0.08 -1.38
N ARG A 142 -6.68 0.94 -0.54
CA ARG A 142 -5.96 1.96 0.23
C ARG A 142 -5.15 1.42 1.40
N PHE A 143 -5.46 0.24 1.92
CA PHE A 143 -4.84 -0.24 3.17
C PHE A 143 -4.31 -1.67 3.10
N HIS A 144 -4.35 -2.33 1.94
CA HIS A 144 -3.93 -3.74 1.82
C HIS A 144 -2.47 -3.96 2.21
N SER A 145 -1.60 -2.95 2.06
CA SER A 145 -0.21 -3.02 2.52
C SER A 145 -0.03 -2.69 4.01
N PHE A 146 -1.09 -2.32 4.74
CA PHE A 146 -0.99 -1.93 6.16
C PHE A 146 -0.96 -3.14 7.12
N TYR A 147 0.01 -4.04 6.89
CA TYR A 147 0.22 -5.28 7.65
C TYR A 147 0.33 -5.10 9.16
N PRO A 148 1.02 -4.07 9.70
CA PRO A 148 1.05 -3.83 11.14
C PRO A 148 -0.34 -3.72 11.77
N TRP A 149 -1.33 -3.22 11.03
CA TRP A 149 -2.72 -3.13 11.48
C TRP A 149 -3.50 -4.43 11.22
N HIS A 150 -3.71 -4.78 9.95
CA HIS A 150 -4.67 -5.84 9.61
C HIS A 150 -4.19 -7.24 9.99
N THR A 151 -2.87 -7.47 10.02
CA THR A 151 -2.24 -8.74 10.44
C THR A 151 -1.65 -8.63 11.83
N GLY A 152 -0.85 -7.58 12.10
CA GLY A 152 -0.14 -7.37 13.37
C GLY A 152 -1.02 -6.91 14.53
N LYS A 153 -2.27 -6.49 14.25
CA LYS A 153 -3.28 -6.00 15.20
C LYS A 153 -2.84 -4.77 16.01
N ASP A 154 -1.86 -4.02 15.51
CA ASP A 154 -1.47 -2.74 16.08
C ASP A 154 -2.32 -1.60 15.50
N TYR A 155 -2.14 -0.37 15.97
CA TYR A 155 -2.80 0.85 15.46
C TYR A 155 -4.33 0.92 15.63
N ASN A 156 -4.95 -0.02 16.35
CA ASN A 156 -6.37 0.05 16.71
C ASN A 156 -6.75 1.32 17.48
N TYR A 157 -5.78 1.97 18.15
CA TYR A 157 -5.96 3.25 18.83
C TYR A 157 -6.08 4.45 17.87
N LEU A 158 -5.82 4.28 16.58
CA LEU A 158 -6.10 5.27 15.53
C LEU A 158 -7.42 4.96 14.79
N CYS A 159 -7.87 3.70 14.86
CA CYS A 159 -9.03 3.21 14.14
C CYS A 159 -10.34 3.72 14.77
N ASN A 160 -11.29 4.12 13.93
CA ASN A 160 -12.67 4.44 14.32
C ASN A 160 -13.62 3.25 14.06
N GLU A 161 -14.92 3.43 14.30
CA GLU A 161 -15.93 2.37 14.09
C GLU A 161 -15.99 1.88 12.64
N GLN A 162 -15.78 2.76 11.65
CA GLN A 162 -15.78 2.41 10.24
C GLN A 162 -14.59 1.50 9.90
N ASP A 163 -13.40 1.82 10.40
CA ASP A 163 -12.20 1.02 10.17
C ASP A 163 -12.35 -0.41 10.73
N MET A 164 -12.99 -0.52 11.90
CA MET A 164 -13.30 -1.82 12.49
C MET A 164 -14.31 -2.62 11.66
N LYS A 165 -15.31 -1.96 11.04
CA LYS A 165 -16.25 -2.61 10.10
C LYS A 165 -15.58 -3.07 8.81
N MET A 166 -14.49 -2.42 8.40
CA MET A 166 -13.73 -2.78 7.20
C MET A 166 -12.70 -3.90 7.44
N THR A 167 -12.37 -4.19 8.70
CA THR A 167 -11.39 -5.23 9.07
C THR A 167 -11.70 -6.62 8.48
N PRO A 168 -12.95 -7.11 8.41
CA PRO A 168 -13.25 -8.40 7.78
C PRO A 168 -12.93 -8.42 6.28
N TRP A 169 -13.22 -7.35 5.56
CA TRP A 169 -12.97 -7.24 4.11
C TRP A 169 -11.49 -7.28 3.79
N ILE A 170 -10.69 -6.47 4.50
CA ILE A 170 -9.25 -6.42 4.28
C ILE A 170 -8.55 -7.73 4.69
N THR A 171 -9.02 -8.37 5.77
CA THR A 171 -8.50 -9.67 6.21
C THR A 171 -8.82 -10.76 5.18
N GLU A 172 -9.99 -10.71 4.55
CA GLU A 172 -10.38 -11.67 3.51
C GLU A 172 -9.55 -11.46 2.23
N PHE A 173 -9.44 -10.21 1.77
CA PHE A 173 -8.62 -9.86 0.60
C PHE A 173 -7.16 -10.26 0.76
N ASN A 174 -6.58 -10.01 1.94
CA ASN A 174 -5.17 -10.33 2.21
C ASN A 174 -4.85 -11.83 2.04
N LYS A 175 -5.82 -12.73 2.25
CA LYS A 175 -5.61 -14.16 1.98
C LYS A 175 -5.35 -14.42 0.50
N PHE A 176 -6.06 -13.74 -0.39
CA PHE A 176 -5.87 -13.92 -1.82
C PHE A 176 -4.58 -13.26 -2.26
N ASP A 177 -4.37 -12.00 -1.87
CA ASP A 177 -3.14 -11.25 -2.16
C ASP A 177 -1.87 -12.00 -1.75
N LEU A 178 -1.87 -12.60 -0.55
CA LEU A 178 -0.73 -13.33 -0.02
C LEU A 178 -0.56 -14.74 -0.60
N TYR A 179 -1.65 -15.50 -0.76
CA TYR A 179 -1.58 -16.94 -1.04
C TYR A 179 -1.96 -17.34 -2.47
N SER A 180 -2.33 -16.40 -3.34
CA SER A 180 -2.51 -16.67 -4.77
C SER A 180 -1.21 -16.62 -5.58
N LYS A 181 -0.10 -16.22 -4.95
CA LYS A 181 1.23 -16.20 -5.55
C LYS A 181 1.66 -17.63 -5.86
N SER A 182 1.91 -17.89 -7.14
CA SER A 182 2.05 -19.23 -7.69
C SER A 182 2.88 -19.18 -8.97
N GLU A 183 3.70 -20.21 -9.17
CA GLU A 183 4.44 -20.39 -10.43
C GLU A 183 3.51 -20.68 -11.63
N VAL A 184 2.25 -21.04 -11.38
CA VAL A 184 1.26 -21.32 -12.43
C VAL A 184 0.67 -20.01 -12.93
N ILE A 185 1.14 -19.58 -14.11
CA ILE A 185 0.61 -18.42 -14.81
C ILE A 185 -0.78 -18.76 -15.39
N PRO A 186 -1.83 -17.99 -15.07
CA PRO A 186 -3.16 -18.21 -15.65
C PRO A 186 -3.18 -17.87 -17.15
N ASP A 187 -4.15 -18.40 -17.89
CA ASP A 187 -4.36 -18.05 -19.30
C ASP A 187 -4.90 -16.61 -19.41
N ILE A 188 -3.97 -15.65 -19.49
CA ILE A 188 -4.24 -14.21 -19.54
C ILE A 188 -5.14 -13.86 -20.72
N GLU A 189 -4.89 -14.43 -21.91
CA GLU A 189 -5.65 -14.12 -23.12
C GLU A 189 -7.13 -14.49 -22.95
N SER A 190 -7.40 -15.62 -22.28
CA SER A 190 -8.77 -16.06 -21.97
C SER A 190 -9.47 -15.21 -20.90
N LEU A 191 -8.71 -14.58 -20.00
CA LEU A 191 -9.23 -13.79 -18.88
C LEU A 191 -9.54 -12.34 -19.25
N ILE A 192 -8.78 -11.75 -20.18
CA ILE A 192 -8.96 -10.35 -20.61
C ILE A 192 -10.43 -10.03 -20.98
N PRO A 193 -11.15 -10.83 -21.80
CA PRO A 193 -12.55 -10.55 -22.13
C PRO A 193 -13.47 -10.50 -20.91
N TYR A 194 -13.25 -11.38 -19.93
CA TYR A 194 -14.02 -11.41 -18.69
C TYR A 194 -13.73 -10.17 -17.82
N LEU A 195 -12.45 -9.81 -17.67
CA LEU A 195 -12.07 -8.62 -16.89
C LEU A 195 -12.60 -7.33 -17.54
N ILE A 196 -12.54 -7.21 -18.87
CA ILE A 196 -13.17 -6.10 -19.61
C ILE A 196 -14.68 -6.08 -19.37
N PHE A 197 -15.35 -7.24 -19.44
CA PHE A 197 -16.78 -7.34 -19.16
C PHE A 197 -17.10 -6.82 -17.75
N VAL A 198 -16.36 -7.27 -16.73
CA VAL A 198 -16.54 -6.79 -15.34
C VAL A 198 -16.32 -5.27 -15.28
N LEU A 199 -15.23 -4.75 -15.83
CA LEU A 199 -14.92 -3.31 -15.86
C LEU A 199 -16.04 -2.48 -16.52
N GLN A 200 -16.64 -2.97 -17.61
CA GLN A 200 -17.72 -2.27 -18.32
C GLN A 200 -19.07 -2.32 -17.58
N HIS A 201 -19.29 -3.32 -16.72
CA HIS A 201 -20.54 -3.55 -16.00
C HIS A 201 -20.48 -3.12 -14.53
N MET A 202 -19.32 -2.68 -14.05
CA MET A 202 -19.22 -1.84 -12.87
C MET A 202 -19.70 -0.42 -13.24
N ASN A 203 -21.00 -0.25 -13.42
CA ASN A 203 -21.71 1.03 -13.57
C ASN A 203 -22.79 1.12 -12.50
#